data_AF-D0LYQ2-F1
#
_entry.id   AF-D0LYQ2-F1
#
_cell.length_a   1.000
_cell.length_b   1.000
_cell.length_c   1.000
_cell.angle_alpha   90.00
_cell.angle_beta   90.00
_cell.angle_gamma   90.00
#
_symmetry.space_group_name_H-M   'P 1'
#
loop_
_entity.id
_entity.type
_entity.pdbx_description
1 polymer ?
#
loop_
_entity_poly.entity_id
_entity_poly.type
_entity_poly.pdbx_seq_one_letter_code
_entity_poly.pdbx_strand_id
1 'polypeptide(L)'
;MKRSKVPINWDDLEVAVERNAPHTESFLDLSSGQVLTIVANEPETPVKRKQVADHIANYVRIEPASSREQYRWMERFVASVADDALRERLIISIDGKGAFRRFKDVLLAYPAERERWFSYRADLLHWHVHNWLENNQIEPDSPAPWGLPGPPPELPQVTSTPIVHGTEPPGEALRRQARELIDGIPAIDLPGAIAFLEFLRERGVRALAQEISQYEESLRAETEPGDELSDSGDAPSSSSAHSAAG
;
A
#
# COMPACT_ATOMS: atom_id res chain seq x y z
N MET A 1 -34.81 -12.80 -14.24
CA MET A 1 -35.19 -11.90 -13.12
C MET A 1 -34.19 -10.77 -13.10
N LYS A 2 -34.62 -9.50 -13.14
CA LYS A 2 -33.72 -8.36 -12.92
C LYS A 2 -33.22 -8.46 -11.47
N ARG A 3 -31.90 -8.50 -11.27
CA ARG A 3 -31.34 -8.34 -9.92
C ARG A 3 -31.67 -6.93 -9.45
N SER A 4 -32.06 -6.79 -8.20
CA SER A 4 -32.25 -5.47 -7.58
C SER A 4 -30.91 -4.74 -7.57
N LYS A 5 -30.96 -3.42 -7.78
CA LYS A 5 -29.75 -2.59 -7.65
C LYS A 5 -29.24 -2.58 -6.21
N VAL A 6 -27.92 -2.53 -6.04
CA VAL A 6 -27.26 -2.61 -4.73
C VAL A 6 -26.75 -1.21 -4.30
N PRO A 7 -27.04 -0.75 -3.07
CA PRO A 7 -26.57 0.53 -2.54
C PRO A 7 -25.10 0.48 -2.09
N ILE A 8 -24.18 0.33 -3.04
CA ILE A 8 -22.76 0.07 -2.75
C ILE A 8 -22.15 1.21 -1.94
N ASN A 9 -21.49 0.86 -0.82
CA ASN A 9 -20.51 1.74 -0.19
C ASN A 9 -19.19 1.69 -0.98
N TRP A 10 -18.96 2.70 -1.81
CA TRP A 10 -17.82 2.74 -2.73
C TRP A 10 -16.47 2.79 -2.02
N ASP A 11 -16.35 3.57 -0.93
CA ASP A 11 -15.10 3.72 -0.18
C ASP A 11 -14.68 2.39 0.44
N ASP A 12 -15.64 1.69 1.07
CA ASP A 12 -15.39 0.39 1.68
C ASP A 12 -15.04 -0.68 0.63
N LEU A 13 -15.69 -0.64 -0.53
CA LEU A 13 -15.41 -1.56 -1.63
C LEU A 13 -14.00 -1.33 -2.20
N GLU A 14 -13.62 -0.07 -2.42
CA GLU A 14 -12.28 0.29 -2.90
C GLU A 14 -11.19 -0.19 -1.92
N VAL A 15 -11.37 0.09 -0.62
CA VAL A 15 -10.46 -0.37 0.45
C VAL A 15 -10.34 -1.90 0.46
N ALA A 16 -11.46 -2.60 0.30
CA ALA A 16 -11.47 -4.06 0.30
C ALA A 16 -10.78 -4.66 -0.93
N VAL A 17 -10.91 -4.03 -2.10
CA VAL A 17 -10.24 -4.49 -3.32
C VAL A 17 -8.74 -4.17 -3.30
N GLU A 18 -8.31 -3.07 -2.68
CA GLU A 18 -6.89 -2.76 -2.52
C GLU A 18 -6.19 -3.72 -1.54
N ARG A 19 -6.89 -4.13 -0.48
CA ARG A 19 -6.32 -4.87 0.65
C ARG A 19 -5.98 -6.31 0.30
N ASN A 20 -4.68 -6.60 0.17
CA ASN A 20 -4.14 -7.96 -0.01
C ASN A 20 -3.49 -8.53 1.26
N ALA A 21 -4.08 -8.26 2.43
CA ALA A 21 -3.55 -8.75 3.69
C ALA A 21 -3.80 -10.27 3.83
N PRO A 22 -2.79 -11.08 4.19
CA PRO A 22 -3.01 -12.50 4.46
C PRO A 22 -4.02 -12.68 5.61
N HIS A 23 -4.79 -13.77 5.57
CA HIS A 23 -5.81 -14.10 6.57
C HIS A 23 -6.94 -13.05 6.72
N THR A 24 -7.10 -12.19 5.72
CA THR A 24 -8.20 -11.24 5.63
C THR A 24 -9.10 -11.62 4.46
N GLU A 25 -10.40 -11.61 4.70
CA GLU A 25 -11.42 -11.86 3.68
C GLU A 25 -12.47 -10.76 3.76
N SER A 26 -12.90 -10.25 2.60
CA SER A 26 -13.93 -9.22 2.52
C SER A 26 -15.11 -9.73 1.71
N PHE A 27 -16.32 -9.35 2.12
CA PHE A 27 -17.57 -9.74 1.48
C PHE A 27 -18.46 -8.51 1.30
N LEU A 28 -19.05 -8.36 0.13
CA LEU A 28 -20.10 -7.38 -0.12
C LEU A 28 -21.45 -7.98 0.24
N ASP A 29 -22.20 -7.32 1.12
CA ASP A 29 -23.60 -7.64 1.38
C ASP A 29 -24.48 -7.00 0.29
N LEU A 30 -25.16 -7.82 -0.51
CA LEU A 30 -26.01 -7.37 -1.62
C LEU A 30 -27.31 -6.70 -1.14
N SER A 31 -27.69 -6.87 0.13
CA SER A 31 -28.91 -6.27 0.69
C SER A 31 -28.68 -4.86 1.22
N SER A 32 -27.52 -4.62 1.84
CA SER A 32 -27.17 -3.33 2.46
C SER A 32 -26.10 -2.54 1.71
N GLY A 33 -25.39 -3.19 0.78
CA GLY A 33 -24.25 -2.62 0.06
C GLY A 33 -23.00 -2.38 0.91
N GLN A 34 -23.00 -2.85 2.16
CA GLN A 34 -21.88 -2.74 3.09
C GLN A 34 -20.82 -3.82 2.83
N VAL A 35 -19.56 -3.51 3.13
CA VAL A 35 -18.48 -4.49 3.10
C VAL A 35 -18.21 -5.03 4.50
N LEU A 36 -18.27 -6.35 4.64
CA LEU A 36 -17.90 -7.06 5.85
C LEU A 36 -16.49 -7.64 5.68
N THR A 37 -15.55 -7.18 6.51
CA THR A 37 -14.19 -7.72 6.57
C THR A 37 -14.01 -8.64 7.77
N ILE A 38 -13.42 -9.82 7.52
CA ILE A 38 -13.12 -10.87 8.49
C ILE A 38 -11.61 -11.05 8.55
N VAL A 39 -11.03 -10.84 9.74
CA VAL A 39 -9.60 -11.04 10.00
C VAL A 39 -9.43 -12.19 10.99
N ALA A 40 -8.65 -13.22 10.65
CA ALA A 40 -8.66 -14.50 11.37
C ALA A 40 -8.45 -14.43 12.90
N ASN A 41 -7.80 -13.40 13.43
CA ASN A 41 -7.44 -13.28 14.85
C ASN A 41 -8.26 -12.23 15.63
N GLU A 42 -9.34 -11.70 15.06
CA GLU A 42 -10.23 -10.75 15.76
C GLU A 42 -11.28 -11.47 16.63
N PRO A 43 -11.62 -10.94 17.82
CA PRO A 43 -12.63 -11.54 18.72
C PRO A 43 -14.00 -11.73 18.07
N GLU A 44 -14.39 -10.79 17.20
CA GLU A 44 -15.65 -10.80 16.44
C GLU A 44 -15.70 -11.79 15.25
N THR A 45 -14.57 -12.37 14.84
CA THR A 45 -14.49 -13.22 13.64
C THR A 45 -15.46 -14.41 13.64
N PRO A 46 -15.65 -15.16 14.74
CA PRO A 46 -16.65 -16.22 14.79
C PRO A 46 -18.07 -15.71 14.50
N VAL A 47 -18.41 -14.49 14.99
CA VAL A 47 -19.72 -13.87 14.77
C VAL A 47 -19.88 -13.44 13.32
N LYS A 48 -18.89 -12.73 12.76
CA LYS A 48 -18.90 -12.29 11.35
C LYS A 48 -18.98 -13.49 10.39
N ARG A 49 -18.22 -14.56 10.65
CA ARG A 49 -18.26 -15.81 9.84
C ARG A 49 -19.63 -16.48 9.90
N LYS A 50 -20.22 -16.56 11.09
CA LYS A 50 -21.56 -17.12 11.25
C LYS A 50 -22.61 -16.28 10.51
N GLN A 51 -22.53 -14.96 10.60
CA GLN A 51 -23.42 -14.05 9.86
C GLN A 51 -23.39 -14.29 8.35
N VAL A 52 -22.19 -14.43 7.77
CA VAL A 52 -22.02 -14.77 6.34
C VAL A 52 -22.58 -16.17 6.04
N ALA A 53 -22.29 -17.17 6.87
CA ALA A 53 -22.76 -18.53 6.67
C ALA A 53 -24.29 -18.65 6.72
N ASP A 54 -24.92 -17.97 7.68
CA ASP A 54 -26.38 -17.99 7.88
C ASP A 54 -27.14 -17.30 6.71
N HIS A 55 -26.48 -16.39 5.98
CA HIS A 55 -27.06 -15.62 4.88
C HIS A 55 -26.22 -15.66 3.60
N ILE A 56 -25.59 -16.81 3.30
CA ILE A 56 -24.58 -16.92 2.24
C ILE A 56 -25.03 -16.42 0.86
N ALA A 57 -26.33 -16.53 0.54
CA ALA A 57 -26.90 -16.06 -0.71
C ALA A 57 -26.87 -14.52 -0.87
N ASN A 58 -26.74 -13.78 0.23
CA ASN A 58 -26.70 -12.31 0.23
C ASN A 58 -25.27 -11.77 0.17
N TYR A 59 -24.24 -12.61 0.30
CA TYR A 59 -22.85 -12.17 0.35
C TYR A 59 -22.10 -12.62 -0.91
N VAL A 60 -21.33 -11.69 -1.47
CA VAL A 60 -20.36 -11.99 -2.53
C VAL A 60 -18.97 -11.70 -2.00
N ARG A 61 -18.07 -12.67 -2.13
CA ARG A 61 -16.67 -12.49 -1.72
C ARG A 61 -16.00 -11.49 -2.65
N ILE A 62 -15.25 -10.56 -2.08
CA ILE A 62 -14.50 -9.55 -2.82
C ILE A 62 -13.13 -10.13 -3.16
N GLU A 63 -12.78 -10.18 -4.44
CA GLU A 63 -11.47 -10.58 -4.91
C GLU A 63 -10.54 -9.36 -5.00
N PRO A 64 -9.59 -9.20 -4.05
CA PRO A 64 -8.67 -8.07 -4.10
C PRO A 64 -7.75 -8.16 -5.32
N ALA A 65 -7.29 -6.99 -5.78
CA ALA A 65 -6.23 -6.93 -6.78
C ALA A 65 -5.01 -7.69 -6.24
N SER A 66 -4.60 -8.74 -6.94
CA SER A 66 -3.59 -9.66 -6.42
C SER A 66 -2.25 -8.94 -6.20
N SER A 67 -1.46 -9.32 -5.20
CA SER A 67 -0.12 -8.73 -5.02
C SER A 67 0.77 -8.86 -6.26
N ARG A 68 0.56 -9.91 -7.07
CA ARG A 68 1.26 -10.10 -8.35
C ARG A 68 0.81 -9.08 -9.40
N GLU A 69 -0.48 -8.77 -9.45
CA GLU A 69 -1.04 -7.78 -10.35
C GLU A 69 -0.65 -6.36 -9.95
N GLN A 70 -0.74 -6.03 -8.65
CA GLN A 70 -0.25 -4.75 -8.14
C GLN A 70 1.25 -4.57 -8.39
N TYR A 71 2.04 -5.65 -8.33
CA TYR A 71 3.45 -5.62 -8.72
C TYR A 71 3.64 -5.31 -10.21
N ARG A 72 2.84 -5.92 -11.10
CA ARG A 72 2.87 -5.59 -12.55
C ARG A 72 2.49 -4.14 -12.82
N TRP A 73 1.61 -3.55 -12.03
CA TRP A 73 1.30 -2.13 -12.14
C TRP A 73 2.53 -1.27 -11.85
N MET A 74 3.30 -1.62 -10.80
CA MET A 74 4.59 -0.97 -10.50
C MET A 74 5.57 -1.14 -11.66
N GLU A 75 5.74 -2.35 -12.21
CA GLU A 75 6.64 -2.59 -13.35
C GLU A 75 6.30 -1.69 -14.55
N ARG A 76 5.02 -1.62 -14.93
CA ARG A 76 4.55 -0.78 -16.04
C ARG A 76 4.78 0.71 -15.78
N PHE A 77 4.54 1.15 -14.55
CA PHE A 77 4.78 2.53 -14.16
C PHE A 77 6.26 2.88 -14.25
N VAL A 78 7.13 2.05 -13.67
CA VAL A 78 8.58 2.25 -13.71
C VAL A 78 9.10 2.35 -15.15
N ALA A 79 8.63 1.49 -16.05
CA ALA A 79 9.03 1.52 -17.45
C ALA A 79 8.59 2.79 -18.22
N SER A 80 7.63 3.55 -17.68
CA SER A 80 7.17 4.82 -18.25
C SER A 80 7.88 6.06 -17.72
N VAL A 81 8.72 5.93 -16.69
CA VAL A 81 9.43 7.06 -16.08
C VAL A 81 10.49 7.59 -17.03
N ALA A 82 10.40 8.87 -17.40
CA ALA A 82 11.30 9.51 -18.36
C ALA A 82 12.69 9.82 -17.77
N ASP A 83 12.78 10.14 -16.48
CA ASP A 83 14.06 10.36 -15.80
C ASP A 83 14.78 9.02 -15.60
N ASP A 84 15.91 8.86 -16.29
CA ASP A 84 16.73 7.64 -16.27
C ASP A 84 17.23 7.30 -14.86
N ALA A 85 17.69 8.30 -14.10
CA ALA A 85 18.23 8.09 -12.76
C ALA A 85 17.14 7.69 -11.77
N LEU A 86 15.94 8.27 -11.88
CA LEU A 86 14.79 7.85 -11.09
C LEU A 86 14.34 6.44 -11.49
N ARG A 87 14.24 6.16 -12.79
CA ARG A 87 13.81 4.86 -13.30
C ARG A 87 14.72 3.74 -12.78
N GLU A 88 16.03 3.91 -12.85
CA GLU A 88 17.00 2.95 -12.28
C GLU A 88 16.79 2.72 -10.78
N ARG A 89 16.58 3.79 -10.00
CA ARG A 89 16.30 3.67 -8.56
C ARG A 89 15.01 2.89 -8.30
N LEU A 90 13.96 3.16 -9.07
CA LEU A 90 12.69 2.46 -8.91
C LEU A 90 12.80 0.99 -9.31
N ILE A 91 13.52 0.67 -10.39
CA ILE A 91 13.84 -0.69 -10.81
C ILE A 91 14.49 -1.48 -9.66
N ILE A 92 15.46 -0.89 -8.98
CA ILE A 92 16.12 -1.53 -7.83
C ILE A 92 15.15 -1.67 -6.65
N SER A 93 14.33 -0.64 -6.40
CA SER A 93 13.41 -0.59 -5.27
C SER A 93 12.38 -1.72 -5.28
N ILE A 94 11.92 -2.12 -6.47
CA ILE A 94 10.87 -3.12 -6.65
C ILE A 94 11.38 -4.55 -6.53
N ASP A 95 12.69 -4.80 -6.48
CA ASP A 95 13.21 -6.16 -6.37
C ASP A 95 13.13 -6.70 -4.92
N GLY A 96 12.64 -7.93 -4.75
CA GLY A 96 12.68 -8.67 -3.49
C GLY A 96 11.69 -8.23 -2.39
N LYS A 97 11.87 -8.79 -1.18
CA LYS A 97 10.96 -8.57 -0.03
C LYS A 97 10.90 -7.08 0.33
N GLY A 98 9.70 -6.52 0.46
CA GLY A 98 9.50 -5.11 0.80
C GLY A 98 9.44 -4.14 -0.40
N ALA A 99 9.34 -4.67 -1.63
CA ALA A 99 9.26 -3.90 -2.88
C ALA A 99 8.25 -2.73 -2.82
N PHE A 100 7.00 -3.00 -2.44
CA PHE A 100 5.93 -2.00 -2.37
C PHE A 100 6.27 -0.82 -1.46
N ARG A 101 6.95 -1.09 -0.34
CA ARG A 101 7.34 -0.04 0.60
C ARG A 101 8.46 0.81 0.00
N ARG A 102 9.57 0.18 -0.40
CA ARG A 102 10.73 0.88 -0.99
C ARG A 102 10.38 1.69 -2.22
N PHE A 103 9.49 1.18 -3.07
CA PHE A 103 9.00 1.90 -4.23
C PHE A 103 8.32 3.22 -3.83
N LYS A 104 7.44 3.18 -2.83
CA LYS A 104 6.79 4.39 -2.29
C LYS A 104 7.81 5.31 -1.63
N ASP A 105 8.78 4.75 -0.90
CA ASP A 105 9.83 5.52 -0.22
C ASP A 105 10.67 6.31 -1.24
N VAL A 106 11.05 5.70 -2.38
CA VAL A 106 11.73 6.41 -3.48
C VAL A 106 10.87 7.56 -4.00
N LEU A 107 9.57 7.33 -4.22
CA LEU A 107 8.66 8.36 -4.73
C LEU A 107 8.44 9.54 -3.77
N LEU A 108 8.73 9.42 -2.46
CA LEU A 108 8.64 10.54 -1.53
C LEU A 108 9.55 11.71 -1.93
N ALA A 109 10.69 11.42 -2.55
CA ALA A 109 11.62 12.43 -3.04
C ALA A 109 11.21 13.03 -4.41
N TYR A 110 10.15 12.52 -5.04
CA TYR A 110 9.70 12.93 -6.38
C TYR A 110 8.18 13.18 -6.40
N PRO A 111 7.70 14.32 -5.85
CA PRO A 111 6.27 14.57 -5.66
C PRO A 111 5.43 14.46 -6.94
N ALA A 112 5.93 14.93 -8.08
CA ALA A 112 5.23 14.85 -9.36
C ALA A 112 5.07 13.40 -9.85
N GLU A 113 6.11 12.57 -9.72
CA GLU A 113 6.03 11.15 -10.10
C GLU A 113 5.20 10.34 -9.10
N ARG A 114 5.21 10.74 -7.82
CA ARG A 114 4.33 10.17 -6.79
C ARG A 114 2.87 10.41 -7.11
N GLU A 115 2.50 11.65 -7.46
CA GLU A 115 1.14 12.00 -7.88
C GLU A 115 0.75 11.19 -9.13
N ARG A 116 1.62 11.14 -10.15
CA ARG A 116 1.42 10.36 -11.37
C ARG A 116 1.19 8.87 -11.08
N TRP A 117 1.96 8.29 -10.14
CA TRP A 117 1.79 6.92 -9.70
C TRP A 117 0.41 6.71 -9.06
N PHE A 118 -0.02 7.60 -8.16
CA PHE A 118 -1.31 7.44 -7.50
C PHE A 118 -2.49 7.57 -8.44
N SER A 119 -2.46 8.53 -9.38
CA SER A 119 -3.51 8.62 -10.41
C SER A 119 -3.57 7.35 -11.25
N TYR A 120 -2.42 6.88 -11.76
CA TYR A 120 -2.36 5.65 -12.55
C TYR A 120 -2.85 4.42 -11.79
N ARG A 121 -2.45 4.28 -10.52
CA ARG A 121 -2.89 3.17 -9.66
C ARG A 121 -4.38 3.24 -9.36
N ALA A 122 -4.93 4.43 -9.12
CA ALA A 122 -6.35 4.62 -8.90
C ALA A 122 -7.15 4.17 -10.12
N ASP A 123 -6.77 4.60 -11.33
CA ASP A 123 -7.43 4.17 -12.58
C ASP A 123 -7.45 2.64 -12.73
N LEU A 124 -6.32 1.99 -12.44
CA LEU A 124 -6.20 0.52 -12.47
C LEU A 124 -7.10 -0.16 -11.43
N LEU A 125 -7.16 0.39 -10.22
CA LEU A 125 -7.98 -0.14 -9.14
C LEU A 125 -9.48 0.02 -9.45
N HIS A 126 -9.88 1.18 -9.94
CA HIS A 126 -11.25 1.49 -10.36
C HIS A 126 -11.70 0.59 -11.51
N TRP A 127 -10.81 0.33 -12.47
CA TRP A 127 -11.06 -0.65 -13.52
C TRP A 127 -11.22 -2.08 -12.97
N HIS A 128 -10.41 -2.47 -11.99
CA HIS A 128 -10.54 -3.77 -11.33
C HIS A 128 -11.88 -3.91 -10.58
N VAL A 129 -12.28 -2.87 -9.83
CA VAL A 129 -13.58 -2.81 -9.14
C VAL A 129 -14.73 -2.97 -10.15
N HIS A 130 -14.69 -2.22 -11.26
CA HIS A 130 -15.71 -2.31 -12.31
C HIS A 130 -15.83 -3.71 -12.89
N ASN A 131 -14.70 -4.32 -13.27
CA ASN A 131 -14.72 -5.70 -13.82
C ASN A 131 -15.20 -6.71 -12.80
N TRP A 132 -14.86 -6.53 -11.52
CA TRP A 132 -15.35 -7.40 -10.45
C TRP A 132 -16.88 -7.30 -10.31
N LEU A 133 -17.45 -6.10 -10.36
CA LEU A 133 -18.91 -5.91 -10.33
C LEU A 133 -19.60 -6.55 -11.54
N GLU A 134 -19.08 -6.32 -12.75
CA GLU A 134 -19.58 -6.90 -14.00
C GLU A 134 -19.55 -8.44 -13.97
N ASN A 135 -18.42 -9.03 -13.58
CA ASN A 135 -18.25 -10.48 -13.51
C ASN A 135 -19.19 -11.14 -12.50
N ASN A 136 -19.50 -10.43 -11.40
CA ASN A 136 -20.44 -10.90 -10.39
C ASN A 136 -21.89 -10.53 -10.71
N GLN A 137 -22.16 -9.83 -11.82
CA GLN A 137 -23.49 -9.34 -12.24
C GLN A 137 -24.14 -8.50 -11.14
N ILE A 138 -23.40 -7.55 -10.60
CA ILE A 138 -23.83 -6.63 -9.54
C ILE A 138 -24.07 -5.26 -10.18
N GLU A 139 -25.32 -4.82 -10.19
CA GLU A 139 -25.69 -3.49 -10.65
C GLU A 139 -25.76 -2.53 -9.45
N PRO A 140 -24.90 -1.50 -9.36
CA PRO A 140 -25.01 -0.51 -8.30
C PRO A 140 -26.24 0.41 -8.51
N ASP A 141 -26.80 0.92 -7.43
CA ASP A 141 -27.93 1.85 -7.47
C ASP A 141 -27.53 3.29 -7.82
N SER A 142 -26.26 3.61 -7.59
CA SER A 142 -25.61 4.90 -7.76
C SER A 142 -24.32 4.71 -8.55
N PRO A 143 -23.91 5.69 -9.37
CA PRO A 143 -22.64 5.61 -10.08
C PRO A 143 -21.46 5.70 -9.10
N ALA A 144 -20.33 5.08 -9.47
CA ALA A 144 -19.10 5.24 -8.72
C ALA A 144 -18.63 6.71 -8.69
N PRO A 145 -17.99 7.18 -7.60
CA PRO A 145 -17.61 8.58 -7.45
C PRO A 145 -16.55 9.04 -8.46
N TRP A 146 -15.75 8.10 -8.98
CA TRP A 146 -14.78 8.30 -10.05
C TRP A 146 -15.38 8.17 -11.47
N GLY A 147 -16.70 7.96 -11.60
CA GLY A 147 -17.38 7.78 -12.87
C GLY A 147 -17.23 6.38 -13.47
N LEU A 148 -17.51 6.24 -14.78
CA LEU A 148 -17.28 4.98 -15.50
C LEU A 148 -15.78 4.84 -15.81
N PRO A 149 -15.06 3.88 -15.20
CA PRO A 149 -13.65 3.73 -15.47
C PRO A 149 -13.45 3.24 -16.90
N GLY A 150 -12.58 3.92 -17.65
CA GLY A 150 -12.09 3.42 -18.92
C GLY A 150 -11.09 2.28 -18.73
N PRO A 151 -10.76 1.53 -19.80
CA PRO A 151 -9.63 0.62 -19.75
C PRO A 151 -8.38 1.39 -19.31
N PRO A 152 -7.51 0.80 -18.47
CA PRO A 152 -6.39 1.52 -17.87
C PRO A 152 -5.49 2.13 -18.95
N PRO A 153 -5.02 3.37 -18.76
CA PRO A 153 -4.21 4.04 -19.77
C PRO A 153 -2.91 3.27 -20.02
N GLU A 154 -2.58 3.02 -21.28
CA GLU A 154 -1.27 2.51 -21.66
C GLU A 154 -0.24 3.60 -21.47
N LEU A 155 0.65 3.44 -20.48
CA LEU A 155 1.72 4.39 -20.25
C LEU A 155 2.76 4.29 -21.38
N PRO A 156 3.22 5.42 -21.94
CA PRO A 156 4.25 5.42 -22.96
C PRO A 156 5.51 4.76 -22.39
N GLN A 157 5.92 3.66 -23.01
CA GLN A 157 7.17 3.00 -22.65
C GLN A 157 8.30 3.87 -23.17
N VAL A 158 9.10 4.43 -22.27
CA VAL A 158 10.26 5.24 -22.68
C VAL A 158 11.28 4.26 -23.24
N THR A 159 11.39 4.22 -24.56
CA THR A 159 12.46 3.53 -25.29
C THR A 159 13.78 4.22 -24.97
N SER A 160 14.31 3.92 -23.80
CA SER A 160 15.74 4.04 -23.56
C SER A 160 16.40 3.18 -24.62
N THR A 161 17.31 3.73 -25.42
CA THR A 161 18.14 2.97 -26.37
C THR A 161 18.57 1.66 -25.70
N PRO A 162 18.35 0.50 -26.33
CA PRO A 162 18.40 -0.77 -25.62
C PRO A 162 19.84 -1.01 -25.13
N ILE A 163 20.05 -0.90 -23.82
CA ILE A 163 21.00 -1.80 -23.19
C ILE A 163 20.30 -3.15 -23.24
N VAL A 164 20.79 -4.03 -24.08
CA VAL A 164 20.27 -5.38 -24.33
C VAL A 164 20.22 -6.14 -22.99
N HIS A 165 19.08 -6.12 -22.32
CA HIS A 165 18.75 -7.07 -21.26
C HIS A 165 17.82 -8.12 -21.86
N GLY A 166 18.41 -9.25 -22.26
CA GLY A 166 17.64 -10.44 -22.61
C GLY A 166 16.88 -10.94 -21.39
N THR A 167 15.56 -11.08 -21.51
CA THR A 167 14.64 -11.94 -20.72
C THR A 167 14.69 -11.91 -19.19
N GLU A 168 15.52 -11.08 -18.57
CA GLU A 168 15.81 -11.16 -17.15
C GLU A 168 15.44 -9.84 -16.47
N PRO A 169 14.64 -9.87 -15.39
CA PRO A 169 14.34 -8.70 -14.59
C PRO A 169 15.62 -7.97 -14.18
N PRO A 170 15.68 -6.63 -14.17
CA PRO A 170 16.95 -5.92 -13.96
C PRO A 170 17.62 -6.22 -12.60
N GLY A 171 16.84 -6.53 -11.57
CA GLY A 171 17.37 -6.97 -10.27
C GLY A 171 18.09 -8.32 -10.36
N GLU A 172 17.63 -9.22 -11.22
CA GLU A 172 18.27 -10.50 -11.47
C GLU A 172 19.52 -10.35 -12.36
N ALA A 173 19.52 -9.41 -13.30
CA ALA A 173 20.71 -9.02 -14.06
C ALA A 173 21.82 -8.45 -13.16
N LEU A 174 21.49 -7.56 -12.23
CA LEU A 174 22.43 -7.03 -11.23
C LEU A 174 22.91 -8.13 -10.26
N ARG A 175 22.04 -9.08 -9.90
CA ARG A 175 22.43 -10.25 -9.08
C ARG A 175 23.39 -11.16 -9.83
N ARG A 176 23.18 -11.42 -11.12
CA ARG A 176 24.14 -12.14 -11.97
C ARG A 176 25.47 -11.42 -12.00
N GLN A 177 25.46 -10.12 -12.28
CA GLN A 177 26.68 -9.30 -12.31
C GLN A 177 27.41 -9.33 -10.94
N ALA A 178 26.68 -9.25 -9.83
CA ALA A 178 27.28 -9.37 -8.50
C ALA A 178 27.90 -10.76 -8.25
N ARG A 179 27.26 -11.84 -8.71
CA ARG A 179 27.81 -13.21 -8.63
C ARG A 179 29.11 -13.33 -9.44
N GLU A 180 29.12 -12.84 -10.67
CA GLU A 180 30.30 -12.84 -11.53
C GLU A 180 31.46 -12.07 -10.90
N LEU A 181 31.19 -10.91 -10.28
CA LEU A 181 32.19 -10.15 -9.54
C LEU A 181 32.72 -10.96 -8.35
N ILE A 182 31.85 -11.59 -7.56
CA ILE A 182 32.26 -12.42 -6.42
C ILE A 182 33.13 -13.60 -6.85
N ASP A 183 32.77 -14.28 -7.95
CA ASP A 183 33.53 -15.41 -8.49
C ASP A 183 34.93 -14.98 -8.98
N GLY A 184 35.09 -13.71 -9.37
CA GLY A 184 36.37 -13.12 -9.77
C GLY A 184 37.25 -12.60 -8.62
N ILE A 185 36.76 -12.58 -7.37
CA ILE A 185 37.52 -12.08 -6.22
C ILE A 185 38.55 -13.12 -5.77
N PRO A 186 39.84 -12.75 -5.61
CA PRO A 186 40.84 -13.64 -5.04
C PRO A 186 40.46 -14.10 -3.63
N ALA A 187 40.81 -15.35 -3.27
CA ALA A 187 40.41 -15.93 -1.98
C ALA A 187 40.86 -15.12 -0.75
N ILE A 188 41.95 -14.35 -0.87
CA ILE A 188 42.45 -13.45 0.18
C ILE A 188 41.53 -12.25 0.45
N ASP A 189 40.76 -11.82 -0.56
CA ASP A 189 39.88 -10.65 -0.50
C ASP A 189 38.42 -11.04 -0.20
N LEU A 190 38.07 -12.33 -0.31
CA LEU A 190 36.73 -12.84 -0.02
C LEU A 190 36.22 -12.51 1.39
N PRO A 191 37.02 -12.60 2.48
CA PRO A 191 36.54 -12.20 3.81
C PRO A 191 36.10 -10.73 3.87
N GLY A 192 36.82 -9.83 3.19
CA GLY A 192 36.46 -8.42 3.11
C GLY A 192 35.19 -8.18 2.29
N ALA A 193 35.06 -8.89 1.17
CA ALA A 193 33.84 -8.86 0.37
C ALA A 193 32.62 -9.37 1.15
N ILE A 194 32.77 -10.48 1.89
CA ILE A 194 31.72 -11.02 2.77
C ILE A 194 31.34 -9.97 3.83
N ALA A 195 32.30 -9.39 4.54
CA ALA A 195 32.02 -8.36 5.55
C ALA A 195 31.29 -7.15 4.97
N PHE A 196 31.65 -6.71 3.76
CA PHE A 196 30.98 -5.60 3.09
C PHE A 196 29.55 -5.96 2.66
N LEU A 197 29.34 -7.16 2.13
CA LEU A 197 27.99 -7.64 1.76
C LEU A 197 27.10 -7.82 3.00
N GLU A 198 27.65 -8.31 4.11
CA GLU A 198 26.96 -8.38 5.40
C GLU A 198 26.60 -6.98 5.92
N PHE A 199 27.54 -6.03 5.84
CA PHE A 199 27.29 -4.63 6.19
C PHE A 199 26.16 -4.03 5.34
N LEU A 200 26.20 -4.22 4.01
CA LEU A 200 25.15 -3.74 3.11
C LEU A 200 23.79 -4.37 3.43
N ARG A 201 23.76 -5.67 3.74
CA ARG A 201 22.55 -6.38 4.17
C ARG A 201 21.98 -5.78 5.45
N GLU A 202 22.81 -5.55 6.47
CA GLU A 202 22.38 -4.94 7.73
C GLU A 202 21.98 -3.47 7.59
N ARG A 203 22.67 -2.71 6.75
CA ARG A 203 22.33 -1.31 6.45
C ARG A 203 20.96 -1.21 5.81
N GLY A 204 20.65 -2.10 4.86
CA GLY A 204 19.32 -2.16 4.25
C GLY A 204 18.21 -2.43 5.28
N VAL A 205 18.47 -3.30 6.27
CA VAL A 205 17.51 -3.59 7.34
C VAL A 205 17.36 -2.42 8.32
N ARG A 206 18.47 -1.77 8.70
CA ARG A 206 18.48 -0.62 9.63
C ARG A 206 17.84 0.63 9.02
N ALA A 207 18.14 0.95 7.76
CA ALA A 207 17.52 2.06 7.04
C ALA A 207 16.01 1.88 6.97
N LEU A 208 15.55 0.66 6.63
CA LEU A 208 14.13 0.32 6.61
C LEU A 208 13.47 0.50 7.99
N ALA A 209 14.13 0.10 9.08
CA ALA A 209 13.61 0.25 10.44
C ALA A 209 13.55 1.71 10.90
N GLN A 210 14.55 2.52 10.56
CA GLN A 210 14.60 3.95 10.89
C GLN A 210 13.54 4.75 10.13
N GLU A 211 13.33 4.44 8.85
CA GLU A 211 12.28 5.07 8.03
C GLU A 211 10.87 4.62 8.43
N ILE A 212 10.69 3.39 8.95
CA ILE A 212 9.41 2.96 9.56
C ILE A 212 9.12 3.82 10.79
N SER A 213 10.09 3.97 11.68
CA SER A 213 9.94 4.75 12.91
C SER A 213 9.67 6.22 12.63
N GLN A 214 10.37 6.84 11.68
CA GLN A 214 10.17 8.25 11.32
C GLN A 214 8.80 8.50 10.69
N TYR A 215 8.31 7.57 9.89
CA TYR A 215 6.98 7.65 9.29
C TYR A 215 5.86 7.47 10.33
N GLU A 216 6.02 6.54 11.28
CA GLU A 216 5.07 6.36 12.38
C GLU A 216 5.03 7.57 13.33
N GLU A 217 6.18 8.22 13.53
CA GLU A 217 6.31 9.44 14.34
C GLU A 217 5.70 10.67 13.64
N SER A 218 5.88 10.81 12.32
CA SER A 218 5.20 11.85 11.53
C SER A 218 3.69 11.68 11.50
N LEU A 219 3.21 10.44 11.41
CA LEU A 219 1.76 10.15 11.42
C LEU A 219 1.11 10.47 12.77
N ARG A 220 1.85 10.30 13.88
CA ARG A 220 1.41 10.69 15.23
C ARG A 220 1.42 12.20 15.43
N ALA A 221 2.43 12.90 14.91
CA ALA A 221 2.51 14.36 14.99
C ALA A 221 1.40 15.06 14.19
N GLU A 222 0.90 14.43 13.11
CA GLU A 222 -0.25 14.91 12.34
C GLU A 222 -1.62 14.63 12.98
N THR A 223 -1.68 13.81 14.05
CA THR A 223 -2.93 13.43 14.74
C THR A 223 -3.11 14.06 16.12
N GLU A 224 -2.19 14.91 16.59
CA GLU A 224 -2.43 15.71 17.80
C GLU A 224 -3.21 16.99 17.46
N PRO A 225 -4.44 17.18 17.97
CA PRO A 225 -5.13 18.45 17.85
C PRO A 225 -4.44 19.47 18.77
N GLY A 226 -3.97 20.57 18.19
CA GLY A 226 -3.42 21.70 18.94
C GLY A 226 -4.49 22.30 19.85
N ASP A 227 -4.40 21.99 21.15
CA ASP A 227 -5.28 22.53 22.18
C ASP A 227 -4.55 23.69 22.88
N GLU A 228 -4.63 24.87 22.28
CA GLU A 228 -4.39 26.15 22.95
C GLU A 228 -5.63 27.04 22.80
N LEU A 229 -6.63 26.78 23.63
CA LEU A 229 -7.62 27.78 24.04
C LEU A 229 -7.17 28.39 25.36
N SER A 230 -6.42 29.48 25.27
CA SER A 230 -6.40 30.50 26.31
C SER A 230 -7.58 31.44 26.06
N ASP A 231 -8.60 31.45 26.93
CA ASP A 231 -9.18 32.72 27.34
C ASP A 231 -9.73 32.66 28.77
N SER A 232 -9.36 33.72 29.45
CA SER A 232 -9.54 34.19 30.81
C SER A 232 -10.90 33.96 31.48
N GLY A 233 -10.81 33.51 32.74
CA GLY A 233 -11.89 33.51 33.72
C GLY A 233 -11.35 33.84 35.11
N ASP A 234 -11.55 35.09 35.47
CA ASP A 234 -11.16 35.85 36.66
C ASP A 234 -11.18 35.14 38.03
N ALA A 235 -10.28 35.58 38.91
CA ALA A 235 -10.08 35.19 40.31
C ALA A 235 -11.11 35.92 41.24
N PRO A 236 -11.04 35.93 42.61
CA PRO A 236 -10.03 35.37 43.51
C PRO A 236 -10.54 34.79 44.87
N SER A 237 -9.58 34.26 45.63
CA SER A 237 -9.44 34.30 47.11
C SER A 237 -10.43 33.55 48.02
N SER A 238 -9.90 32.56 48.76
CA SER A 238 -9.68 32.74 50.22
C SER A 238 -8.76 31.67 50.80
N SER A 239 -7.60 32.12 51.28
CA SER A 239 -6.74 31.42 52.21
C SER A 239 -7.34 31.45 53.62
N SER A 240 -7.34 30.32 54.32
CA SER A 240 -7.32 30.25 55.78
C SER A 240 -6.86 28.86 56.22
N ALA A 241 -5.59 28.78 56.60
CA ALA A 241 -5.05 27.72 57.41
C ALA A 241 -4.98 28.22 58.85
N HIS A 242 -5.51 27.46 59.81
CA HIS A 242 -4.75 26.98 60.97
C HIS A 242 -5.63 26.23 61.97
N SER A 243 -5.18 25.03 62.32
CA SER A 243 -5.55 24.32 63.53
C SER A 243 -4.53 24.62 64.64
N ALA A 244 -5.09 24.92 65.82
CA ALA A 244 -4.68 24.48 67.16
C ALA A 244 -3.31 24.89 67.78
N ALA A 245 -3.47 25.70 68.84
CA ALA A 245 -3.01 25.47 70.22
C ALA A 245 -1.51 25.58 70.56
N GLY A 246 -1.21 26.49 71.49
CA GLY A 246 0.06 26.56 72.23
C GLY A 246 0.54 27.98 72.44
#